data_AF-A0A6B3NTG6-F1
#
_entry.id   AF-A0A6B3NTG6-F1
#
_cell.length_a   1.000
_cell.length_b   1.000
_cell.length_c   1.000
_cell.angle_alpha   90.00
_cell.angle_beta   90.00
_cell.angle_gamma   90.00
#
_symmetry.space_group_name_H-M   'P 1'
#
loop_
_entity.id
_entity.type
_entity.pdbx_description
1 polymer ?
#
loop_
_entity_poly.entity_id
_entity_poly.type
_entity_poly.pdbx_seq_one_letter_code
_entity_poly.pdbx_strand_id
1 'polypeptide(L)'
;MALAVSDILALPELRTRLVSGAQGQKRLVRWAHVCELADPTEWLGDGDLLMTTGMGIPPAPQDQRAYVQRLANAGLAGLMIGEHMQAPPDLDALLQHAQALGFAVMLTHYGVPFAAVTRAIVDAGQQEEQARRNAITRVYESARMSIQGLGLATLLKRLKQDVQAQLTLLDAHTLTPWRAELSGLAPQQREVLASRLRELPGNRPVVQRLALDSGEVLV
;
A
#
# COMPACT_ATOMS: atom_id res chain seq x y z
N MET A 1 -0.70 1.31 -0.96
CA MET A 1 -0.41 1.51 0.47
C MET A 1 0.78 2.46 0.56
N ALA A 2 0.90 3.29 1.60
CA ALA A 2 2.14 4.04 1.82
C ALA A 2 3.26 3.07 2.16
N LEU A 3 4.43 3.20 1.54
CA LEU A 3 5.59 2.34 1.81
C LEU A 3 6.15 2.68 3.18
N ALA A 4 6.52 1.68 3.98
CA ALA A 4 7.42 1.92 5.10
C ALA A 4 8.85 2.17 4.58
N VAL A 5 9.70 2.82 5.39
CA VAL A 5 11.13 2.95 5.09
C VAL A 5 11.77 1.59 4.83
N SER A 6 11.38 0.54 5.56
CA SER A 6 11.83 -0.84 5.32
C SER A 6 11.50 -1.37 3.94
N ASP A 7 10.37 -0.94 3.36
CA ASP A 7 9.96 -1.40 2.04
C ASP A 7 10.83 -0.75 0.96
N ILE A 8 11.18 0.53 1.12
CA ILE A 8 12.13 1.23 0.24
C ILE A 8 13.50 0.55 0.27
N LEU A 9 13.97 0.16 1.46
CA LEU A 9 15.23 -0.58 1.64
C LEU A 9 15.21 -1.97 0.99
N ALA A 10 14.03 -2.57 0.86
CA ALA A 10 13.86 -3.89 0.27
C ALA A 10 13.85 -3.88 -1.26
N LEU A 11 13.71 -2.71 -1.92
CA LEU A 11 13.69 -2.57 -3.37
C LEU A 11 15.12 -2.62 -3.96
N PRO A 12 15.52 -3.74 -4.61
CA PRO A 12 16.90 -3.92 -5.05
C PRO A 12 17.34 -2.90 -6.11
N GLU A 13 16.41 -2.44 -6.93
CA GLU A 13 16.64 -1.44 -7.98
C GLU A 13 17.01 -0.06 -7.42
N LEU A 14 16.62 0.25 -6.19
CA LEU A 14 16.95 1.53 -5.55
C LEU A 14 18.35 1.53 -4.94
N ARG A 15 18.95 0.35 -4.71
CA ARG A 15 20.31 0.20 -4.13
C ARG A 15 20.51 1.12 -2.91
N THR A 16 19.50 1.16 -2.06
CA THR A 16 19.46 2.01 -0.87
C THR A 16 19.82 1.17 0.34
N ARG A 17 20.62 1.72 1.24
CA ARG A 17 20.95 1.10 2.53
C ARG A 17 20.69 2.05 3.69
N LEU A 18 20.25 1.48 4.80
CA LEU A 18 20.16 2.22 6.05
C LEU A 18 21.55 2.40 6.65
N VAL A 19 21.86 3.60 7.11
CA VAL A 19 23.13 3.93 7.78
C VAL A 19 22.96 4.41 9.21
N SER A 20 21.77 4.85 9.59
CA SER A 20 21.44 5.20 10.97
C SER A 20 19.93 5.20 11.22
N GLY A 21 19.52 5.15 12.49
CA GLY A 21 18.14 5.33 12.91
C GLY A 21 17.25 4.12 12.65
N ALA A 22 17.75 2.92 12.96
CA ALA A 22 17.06 1.65 12.70
C ALA A 22 15.63 1.56 13.27
N GLN A 23 15.33 2.29 14.34
CA GLN A 23 13.98 2.35 14.92
C GLN A 23 12.95 3.01 13.99
N GLY A 24 13.40 3.88 13.07
CA GLY A 24 12.56 4.61 12.11
C GLY A 24 12.13 3.78 10.89
N GLN A 25 12.61 2.54 10.73
CA GLN A 25 12.33 1.71 9.55
C GLN A 25 10.83 1.43 9.31
N LYS A 26 10.01 1.48 10.36
CA LYS A 26 8.55 1.27 10.26
C LYS A 26 7.78 2.56 9.97
N ARG A 27 8.43 3.72 9.89
CA ARG A 27 7.74 4.96 9.52
C ARG A 27 7.23 4.85 8.09
N LEU A 28 5.98 5.27 7.89
CA LEU A 28 5.35 5.33 6.58
C LEU A 28 5.84 6.57 5.82
N VAL A 29 6.22 6.35 4.57
CA VAL A 29 6.62 7.37 3.61
C VAL A 29 5.41 7.68 2.74
N ARG A 30 4.90 8.90 2.89
CA ARG A 30 3.73 9.39 2.16
C ARG A 30 4.10 10.03 0.84
N TRP A 31 5.22 10.75 0.84
CA TRP A 31 5.77 11.42 -0.33
C TRP A 31 7.29 11.54 -0.21
N ALA A 32 7.97 11.83 -1.32
CA ALA A 32 9.40 12.10 -1.33
C ALA A 32 9.71 13.38 -2.09
N HIS A 33 10.55 14.22 -1.48
CA HIS A 33 10.95 15.52 -2.01
C HIS A 33 12.46 15.60 -2.17
N VAL A 34 12.92 16.18 -3.28
CA VAL A 34 14.31 16.61 -3.40
C VAL A 34 14.41 18.04 -2.89
N CYS A 35 15.26 18.29 -1.89
CA CYS A 35 15.46 19.62 -1.34
C CYS A 35 16.91 19.80 -0.85
N GLU A 36 17.45 21.00 -1.04
CA GLU A 36 18.82 21.36 -0.65
C GLU A 36 18.86 22.57 0.28
N LEU A 37 17.70 22.97 0.84
CA LEU A 37 17.64 24.06 1.81
C LEU A 37 18.31 23.65 3.13
N ALA A 38 19.00 24.60 3.76
CA ALA A 38 19.55 24.44 5.10
C ALA A 38 18.44 24.22 6.17
N ASP A 39 17.23 24.71 5.90
CA ASP A 39 16.02 24.34 6.63
C ASP A 39 14.89 23.95 5.66
N PRO A 40 14.67 22.64 5.43
CA PRO A 40 13.60 22.16 4.57
C PRO A 40 12.25 22.07 5.30
N THR A 41 12.20 22.28 6.62
CA THR A 41 10.99 22.01 7.43
C THR A 41 9.88 23.05 7.26
N GLU A 42 10.16 24.18 6.60
CA GLU A 42 9.13 25.13 6.17
C GLU A 42 8.19 24.55 5.09
N TRP A 43 8.65 23.54 4.35
CA TRP A 43 7.96 23.01 3.17
C TRP A 43 7.65 21.52 3.27
N LEU A 44 8.33 20.80 4.17
CA LEU A 44 8.21 19.36 4.37
C LEU A 44 7.67 19.08 5.78
N GLY A 45 6.90 18.00 5.92
CA GLY A 45 6.28 17.64 7.19
C GLY A 45 6.10 16.14 7.40
N ASP A 46 5.06 15.81 8.17
CA ASP A 46 4.81 14.46 8.66
C ASP A 46 4.70 13.42 7.54
N GLY A 47 5.56 12.40 7.62
CA GLY A 47 5.60 11.29 6.66
C GLY A 47 6.34 11.59 5.35
N ASP A 48 6.90 12.80 5.17
CA ASP A 48 7.73 13.11 4.00
C ASP A 48 9.12 12.48 4.12
N LEU A 49 9.62 11.97 3.00
CA LEU A 49 11.01 11.55 2.84
C LEU A 49 11.80 12.67 2.16
N LEU A 50 12.82 13.19 2.84
CA LEU A 50 13.75 14.13 2.24
C LEU A 50 14.84 13.37 1.48
N MET A 51 15.00 13.68 0.19
CA MET A 51 16.12 13.26 -0.65
C MET A 51 17.04 14.45 -0.93
N THR A 52 18.34 14.26 -0.82
CA THR A 52 19.33 15.32 -1.00
C THR A 52 20.60 14.76 -1.63
N THR A 53 21.25 15.57 -2.45
CA THR A 53 22.63 15.36 -2.90
C THR A 53 23.64 15.63 -1.78
N GLY A 54 23.19 16.20 -0.66
CA GLY A 54 23.96 16.53 0.52
C GLY A 54 24.40 17.98 0.60
N MET A 55 24.13 18.81 -0.42
CA MET A 55 24.53 20.21 -0.47
C MET A 55 23.91 21.03 0.67
N GLY A 56 22.66 20.73 1.05
CA GLY A 56 21.99 21.39 2.17
C GLY A 56 22.44 20.95 3.57
N ILE A 57 23.28 19.91 3.68
CA ILE A 57 23.74 19.39 4.96
C ILE A 57 24.91 20.25 5.46
N PRO A 58 24.80 20.86 6.66
CA PRO A 58 25.86 21.71 7.17
C PRO A 58 27.12 20.89 7.50
N PRO A 59 28.33 21.45 7.30
CA PRO A 59 29.59 20.73 7.55
C PRO A 59 29.97 20.67 9.03
N ALA A 60 29.49 21.60 9.86
CA ALA A 60 29.87 21.66 11.27
C ALA A 60 29.07 20.62 12.10
N PRO A 61 29.72 19.84 12.99
CA PRO A 61 29.07 18.79 13.78
C PRO A 61 27.85 19.26 14.61
N GLN A 62 27.90 20.48 15.17
CA GLN A 62 26.79 21.03 15.93
C GLN A 62 25.58 21.31 15.05
N ASP A 63 25.82 21.85 13.85
CA ASP A 63 24.77 22.20 12.91
C ASP A 63 24.17 20.94 12.26
N GLN A 64 24.95 19.88 12.07
CA GLN A 64 24.44 18.56 11.65
C GLN A 64 23.43 17.99 12.64
N ARG A 65 23.75 18.06 13.94
CA ARG A 65 22.82 17.63 15.00
C ARG A 65 21.54 18.46 14.98
N ALA A 66 21.67 19.78 14.86
CA ALA A 66 20.53 20.68 14.77
C ALA A 66 19.67 20.39 13.52
N TYR A 67 20.32 20.13 12.38
CA TYR A 67 19.65 19.81 11.12
C TYR A 67 18.79 18.55 11.27
N VAL A 68 19.36 17.43 11.71
CA VAL A 68 18.59 16.19 11.85
C VAL A 68 17.55 16.25 12.96
N GLN A 69 17.79 17.02 14.02
CA GLN A 69 16.79 17.28 15.06
C GLN A 69 15.57 18.01 14.49
N ARG A 70 15.77 19.02 13.64
CA ARG A 70 14.66 19.73 12.98
C ARG A 70 13.84 18.79 12.11
N LEU A 71 14.49 17.98 11.28
CA LEU A 71 13.80 16.99 10.43
C LEU A 71 12.96 16.00 11.24
N ALA A 72 13.55 15.45 12.31
CA ALA A 72 12.85 14.50 13.17
C ALA A 72 11.66 15.16 13.90
N ASN A 73 11.81 16.39 14.38
CA ASN A 73 10.76 17.14 15.06
C ASN A 73 9.60 17.51 14.11
N ALA A 74 9.89 17.76 12.83
CA ALA A 74 8.89 18.01 11.80
C ALA A 74 8.11 16.75 11.37
N GLY A 75 8.47 15.56 11.89
CA GLY A 75 7.76 14.31 11.62
C GLY A 75 8.15 13.63 10.31
N LEU A 76 9.27 14.04 9.67
CA LEU A 76 9.72 13.39 8.45
C LEU A 76 9.94 11.89 8.67
N ALA A 77 9.65 11.11 7.63
CA ALA A 77 9.84 9.67 7.65
C ALA A 77 11.32 9.28 7.66
N GLY A 78 12.17 10.08 7.01
CA GLY A 78 13.62 9.87 6.99
C GLY A 78 14.36 10.86 6.09
N LEU A 79 15.68 10.68 6.03
CA LEU A 79 16.62 11.41 5.17
C LEU A 79 17.35 10.41 4.26
N MET A 80 17.35 10.66 2.96
CA MET A 80 18.06 9.90 1.94
C MET A 80 19.12 10.78 1.28
N ILE A 81 20.38 10.35 1.34
CA ILE A 81 21.51 11.09 0.78
C ILE A 81 22.08 10.31 -0.40
N GLY A 82 22.30 10.98 -1.53
CA GLY A 82 23.00 10.40 -2.68
C GLY A 82 24.48 10.16 -2.36
N GLU A 83 24.96 8.94 -2.59
CA GLU A 83 26.37 8.59 -2.39
C GLU A 83 27.28 9.36 -3.39
N HIS A 84 28.47 9.75 -2.93
CA HIS A 84 29.51 10.41 -3.74
C HIS A 84 29.06 11.70 -4.45
N MET A 85 28.11 12.43 -3.86
CA MET A 85 27.63 13.71 -4.37
C MET A 85 28.26 14.89 -3.61
N GLN A 86 27.46 15.70 -2.92
CA GLN A 86 27.85 17.00 -2.36
C GLN A 86 27.71 17.05 -0.84
N ALA A 87 27.48 15.91 -0.19
CA ALA A 87 27.47 15.81 1.26
C ALA A 87 28.85 16.14 1.85
N PRO A 88 28.92 16.74 3.06
CA PRO A 88 30.16 16.85 3.81
C PRO A 88 30.88 15.48 3.95
N PRO A 89 32.23 15.46 3.95
CA PRO A 89 32.98 14.21 4.04
C PRO A 89 32.81 13.50 5.38
N ASP A 90 32.50 14.25 6.44
CA ASP A 90 32.20 13.74 7.77
C ASP A 90 30.71 13.96 8.09
N LEU A 91 29.99 12.89 8.36
CA LEU A 91 28.58 12.87 8.75
C LEU A 91 28.37 12.20 10.12
N ASP A 92 29.43 11.92 10.89
CA ASP A 92 29.35 11.13 12.11
C ASP A 92 28.40 11.76 13.14
N ALA A 93 28.46 13.08 13.29
CA ALA A 93 27.59 13.80 14.20
C ALA A 93 26.11 13.72 13.78
N LEU A 94 25.82 13.79 12.47
CA LEU A 94 24.48 13.58 11.93
C LEU A 94 24.01 12.16 12.21
N LEU A 95 24.81 11.16 11.87
CA LEU A 95 24.45 9.74 11.98
C LEU A 95 24.26 9.32 13.44
N GLN A 96 25.13 9.73 14.36
CA GLN A 96 24.99 9.42 15.78
C GLN A 96 23.72 10.04 16.37
N HIS A 97 23.42 11.30 16.03
CA HIS A 97 22.23 11.97 16.54
C HIS A 97 20.94 11.38 15.94
N ALA A 98 20.96 11.05 14.65
CA ALA A 98 19.85 10.35 14.00
C ALA A 98 19.57 8.99 14.66
N GLN A 99 20.61 8.25 15.06
CA GLN A 99 20.48 6.98 15.75
C GLN A 99 19.78 7.17 17.11
N ALA A 100 20.20 8.18 17.88
CA ALA A 100 19.61 8.49 19.18
C ALA A 100 18.13 8.89 19.06
N LEU A 101 17.74 9.57 17.98
CA LEU A 101 16.37 9.98 17.69
C LEU A 101 15.52 8.86 17.06
N GLY A 102 16.12 7.73 16.66
CA GLY A 102 15.45 6.73 15.85
C GLY A 102 15.00 7.26 14.47
N PHE A 103 15.67 8.29 13.95
CA PHE A 103 15.35 8.92 12.67
C PHE A 103 16.15 8.26 11.54
N ALA A 104 15.45 7.64 10.58
CA ALA A 104 16.08 6.85 9.55
C ALA A 104 16.93 7.72 8.60
N VAL A 105 18.22 7.38 8.48
CA VAL A 105 19.13 7.95 7.49
C VAL A 105 19.56 6.86 6.53
N MET A 106 19.42 7.12 5.24
CA MET A 106 19.67 6.21 4.15
C MET A 106 20.70 6.77 3.19
N LEU A 107 21.51 5.89 2.61
CA LEU A 107 22.38 6.19 1.49
C LEU A 107 21.88 5.48 0.25
N THR A 108 21.80 6.22 -0.85
CA THR A 108 21.35 5.71 -2.15
C THR A 108 22.47 5.83 -3.16
N HIS A 109 22.73 4.74 -3.88
CA HIS A 109 23.80 4.66 -4.85
C HIS A 109 23.72 5.78 -5.91
N TYR A 110 24.86 6.40 -6.24
CA TYR A 110 24.95 7.53 -7.19
C TYR A 110 24.21 7.33 -8.52
N GLY A 111 24.25 6.11 -9.06
CA GLY A 111 23.58 5.74 -10.31
C GLY A 111 22.06 5.61 -10.25
N VAL A 112 21.44 5.78 -9.07
CA VAL A 112 19.98 5.69 -8.90
C VAL A 112 19.41 7.11 -8.88
N PRO A 113 18.61 7.50 -9.89
CA PRO A 113 18.00 8.82 -9.90
C PRO A 113 16.93 8.92 -8.81
N PHE A 114 16.86 10.04 -8.08
CA PHE A 114 15.80 10.27 -7.09
C PHE A 114 14.39 10.15 -7.68
N ALA A 115 14.22 10.43 -8.98
CA ALA A 115 12.96 10.18 -9.68
C ALA A 115 12.52 8.71 -9.65
N ALA A 116 13.44 7.74 -9.59
CA ALA A 116 13.11 6.33 -9.43
C ALA A 116 12.56 6.04 -8.03
N VAL A 117 13.11 6.66 -6.99
CA VAL A 117 12.60 6.56 -5.61
C VAL A 117 11.21 7.19 -5.50
N THR A 118 11.02 8.40 -6.04
CA THR A 118 9.70 9.04 -6.09
C THR A 118 8.70 8.16 -6.83
N ARG A 119 9.10 7.59 -7.98
CA ARG A 119 8.23 6.69 -8.75
C ARG A 119 7.87 5.43 -7.97
N ALA A 120 8.82 4.79 -7.28
CA ALA A 120 8.53 3.63 -6.45
C ALA A 120 7.49 3.93 -5.35
N ILE A 121 7.61 5.09 -4.69
CA ILE A 121 6.67 5.55 -3.65
C ILE A 121 5.29 5.84 -4.27
N VAL A 122 5.24 6.52 -5.42
CA VAL A 122 4.00 6.82 -6.13
C VAL A 122 3.34 5.54 -6.65
N ASP A 123 4.09 4.63 -7.26
CA ASP A 123 3.60 3.38 -7.84
C ASP A 123 3.07 2.43 -6.75
N ALA A 124 3.70 2.38 -5.58
CA ALA A 124 3.18 1.64 -4.43
C ALA A 124 1.85 2.23 -3.91
N GLY A 125 1.68 3.55 -4.03
CA GLY A 125 0.38 4.22 -3.84
C GLY A 125 -0.63 3.87 -4.94
N GLN A 126 -0.18 3.78 -6.19
CA GLN A 126 -1.04 3.55 -7.36
C GLN A 126 -1.44 2.09 -7.58
N GLN A 127 -0.64 1.09 -7.22
CA GLN A 127 -1.03 -0.32 -7.37
C GLN A 127 -2.31 -0.64 -6.58
N GLU A 128 -2.53 0.03 -5.46
CA GLU A 128 -3.76 -0.10 -4.69
C GLU A 128 -4.90 0.75 -5.27
N GLU A 129 -4.63 1.95 -5.78
CA GLU A 129 -5.64 2.75 -6.48
C GLU A 129 -6.08 2.08 -7.79
N GLN A 130 -5.17 1.39 -8.49
CA GLN A 130 -5.48 0.54 -9.63
C GLN A 130 -6.19 -0.73 -9.19
N ALA A 131 -5.85 -1.37 -8.06
CA ALA A 131 -6.65 -2.48 -7.53
C ALA A 131 -8.07 -2.04 -7.18
N ARG A 132 -8.23 -0.84 -6.58
CA ARG A 132 -9.50 -0.19 -6.21
C ARG A 132 -10.29 0.26 -7.43
N ARG A 133 -9.65 0.88 -8.42
CA ARG A 133 -10.25 1.25 -9.72
C ARG A 133 -10.58 0.02 -10.55
N ASN A 134 -9.70 -0.98 -10.63
CA ASN A 134 -9.98 -2.26 -11.27
C ASN A 134 -11.10 -3.02 -10.54
N ALA A 135 -11.30 -2.82 -9.24
CA ALA A 135 -12.48 -3.35 -8.54
C ALA A 135 -13.76 -2.63 -9.01
N ILE A 136 -13.75 -1.30 -9.17
CA ILE A 136 -14.87 -0.54 -9.72
C ILE A 136 -15.12 -0.87 -11.21
N THR A 137 -14.07 -0.92 -12.04
CA THR A 137 -14.15 -1.34 -13.45
C THR A 137 -14.59 -2.79 -13.59
N ARG A 138 -14.24 -3.71 -12.67
CA ARG A 138 -14.77 -5.09 -12.64
C ARG A 138 -16.26 -5.14 -12.33
N VAL A 139 -16.75 -4.25 -11.46
CA VAL A 139 -18.20 -4.08 -11.21
C VAL A 139 -18.92 -3.53 -12.46
N TYR A 140 -18.32 -2.55 -13.14
CA TYR A 140 -18.88 -1.98 -14.38
C TYR A 140 -18.78 -2.91 -15.60
N GLU A 141 -17.71 -3.68 -15.78
CA GLU A 141 -17.57 -4.69 -16.84
C GLU A 141 -18.51 -5.88 -16.60
N SER A 142 -18.74 -6.28 -15.35
CA SER A 142 -19.78 -7.27 -15.02
C SER A 142 -21.19 -6.77 -15.36
N ALA A 143 -21.46 -5.48 -15.13
CA ALA A 143 -22.71 -4.82 -15.54
C ALA A 143 -22.82 -4.68 -17.08
N ARG A 144 -21.71 -4.42 -17.78
CA ARG A 144 -21.65 -4.25 -19.25
C ARG A 144 -21.71 -5.58 -20.01
N MET A 145 -21.12 -6.66 -19.49
CA MET A 145 -21.16 -8.00 -20.10
C MET A 145 -22.53 -8.68 -20.01
N SER A 146 -23.39 -8.25 -19.08
CA SER A 146 -24.81 -8.61 -19.08
C SER A 146 -25.60 -8.02 -20.27
N ILE A 147 -25.02 -7.02 -20.96
CA ILE A 147 -25.66 -6.31 -22.08
C ILE A 147 -25.20 -6.87 -23.46
N GLN A 148 -24.12 -7.66 -23.54
CA GLN A 148 -23.50 -8.08 -24.82
C GLN A 148 -23.42 -9.59 -25.09
N GLY A 149 -24.37 -10.39 -24.60
CA GLY A 149 -24.65 -11.72 -25.18
C GLY A 149 -23.69 -12.86 -24.85
N LEU A 150 -22.78 -12.69 -23.88
CA LEU A 150 -22.05 -13.82 -23.30
C LEU A 150 -23.01 -14.69 -22.49
N GLY A 151 -23.16 -15.96 -22.87
CA GLY A 151 -23.94 -16.92 -22.10
C GLY A 151 -23.40 -17.02 -20.67
N LEU A 152 -24.29 -16.91 -19.68
CA LEU A 152 -23.97 -16.90 -18.25
C LEU A 152 -22.99 -18.00 -17.82
N ALA A 153 -23.09 -19.20 -18.42
CA ALA A 153 -22.20 -20.32 -18.12
C ALA A 153 -20.72 -20.00 -18.40
N THR A 154 -20.43 -19.32 -19.50
CA THR A 154 -19.07 -18.91 -19.88
C THR A 154 -18.53 -17.85 -18.92
N LEU A 155 -19.39 -16.92 -18.50
CA LEU A 155 -19.05 -15.89 -17.51
C LEU A 155 -18.71 -16.52 -16.16
N LEU A 156 -19.55 -17.44 -15.67
CA LEU A 156 -19.32 -18.13 -14.40
C LEU A 156 -18.04 -18.96 -14.43
N LYS A 157 -17.74 -19.64 -15.53
CA LYS A 157 -16.50 -20.41 -15.67
C LYS A 157 -15.26 -19.53 -15.58
N ARG A 158 -15.28 -18.35 -16.22
CA ARG A 158 -14.16 -17.41 -16.20
C ARG A 158 -13.99 -16.74 -14.84
N LEU A 159 -15.09 -16.30 -14.24
CA LEU A 159 -15.05 -15.74 -12.88
C LEU A 159 -14.55 -16.76 -11.84
N LYS A 160 -14.90 -18.05 -11.96
CA LYS A 160 -14.34 -19.10 -11.08
C LYS A 160 -12.81 -19.19 -11.19
N GLN A 161 -12.27 -19.02 -12.39
CA GLN A 161 -10.82 -19.04 -12.62
C GLN A 161 -10.14 -17.78 -12.08
N ASP A 162 -10.74 -16.62 -12.33
CA ASP A 162 -10.15 -15.32 -11.96
C ASP A 162 -10.19 -15.07 -10.45
N VAL A 163 -11.25 -15.53 -9.77
CA VAL A 163 -11.44 -15.31 -8.32
C VAL A 163 -10.94 -16.50 -7.49
N GLN A 164 -10.51 -17.59 -8.15
CA GLN A 164 -10.04 -18.84 -7.52
C GLN A 164 -11.01 -19.38 -6.45
N ALA A 165 -12.32 -19.20 -6.67
CA ALA A 165 -13.37 -19.58 -5.75
C ALA A 165 -14.50 -20.33 -6.45
N GLN A 166 -15.22 -21.18 -5.72
CA GLN A 166 -16.43 -21.80 -6.24
C GLN A 166 -17.58 -20.79 -6.25
N LEU A 167 -18.07 -20.48 -7.44
CA LEU A 167 -19.22 -19.60 -7.64
C LEU A 167 -20.48 -20.41 -7.96
N THR A 168 -21.56 -20.11 -7.26
CA THR A 168 -22.87 -20.73 -7.44
C THR A 168 -23.92 -19.62 -7.56
N LEU A 169 -24.74 -19.68 -8.62
CA LEU A 169 -25.87 -18.78 -8.79
C LEU A 169 -27.16 -19.45 -8.31
N LEU A 170 -27.88 -18.76 -7.42
CA LEU A 170 -29.09 -19.26 -6.78
C LEU A 170 -30.27 -18.36 -7.08
N ASP A 171 -31.46 -18.94 -7.07
CA ASP A 171 -32.69 -18.19 -6.91
C ASP A 171 -32.80 -17.69 -5.47
N ALA A 172 -33.06 -16.40 -5.29
CA ALA A 172 -33.07 -15.76 -3.98
C ALA A 172 -34.26 -16.14 -3.10
N HIS A 173 -35.33 -16.71 -3.68
CA HIS A 173 -36.53 -17.13 -2.96
C HIS A 173 -36.48 -18.61 -2.59
N THR A 174 -35.99 -19.46 -3.50
CA THR A 174 -35.97 -20.91 -3.30
C THR A 174 -34.61 -21.44 -2.84
N LEU A 175 -33.54 -20.65 -2.96
CA LEU A 175 -32.15 -21.06 -2.70
C LEU A 175 -31.74 -22.33 -3.45
N THR A 176 -32.38 -22.55 -4.60
CA THR A 176 -32.00 -23.57 -5.56
C THR A 176 -31.08 -22.97 -6.61
N PRO A 177 -30.22 -23.76 -7.25
CA PRO A 177 -29.45 -23.31 -8.40
C PRO A 177 -30.36 -22.65 -9.44
N TRP A 178 -29.95 -21.49 -9.95
CA TRP A 178 -30.69 -20.78 -10.99
C TRP A 178 -30.82 -21.59 -12.29
N ARG A 179 -29.91 -22.55 -12.50
CA ARG A 179 -29.99 -23.61 -13.51
C ARG A 179 -29.55 -24.95 -12.94
N ALA A 180 -30.15 -26.04 -13.41
CA ALA A 180 -29.86 -27.40 -12.96
C ALA A 180 -28.39 -27.83 -13.14
N GLU A 181 -27.68 -27.22 -14.09
CA GLU A 181 -26.26 -27.46 -14.40
C GLU A 181 -25.31 -26.82 -13.39
N LEU A 182 -25.80 -25.93 -12.53
CA LEU A 182 -24.99 -25.23 -11.54
C LEU A 182 -24.96 -26.03 -10.23
N SER A 183 -23.77 -26.10 -9.62
CA SER A 183 -23.56 -26.66 -8.28
C SER A 183 -24.46 -25.96 -7.28
N GLY A 184 -25.23 -26.70 -6.47
CA GLY A 184 -26.05 -26.11 -5.40
C GLY A 184 -25.27 -25.86 -4.11
N LEU A 185 -25.94 -25.21 -3.16
CA LEU A 185 -25.45 -25.09 -1.79
C LEU A 185 -25.54 -26.43 -1.07
N ALA A 186 -24.60 -26.68 -0.16
CA ALA A 186 -24.73 -27.75 0.82
C ALA A 186 -25.96 -27.48 1.72
N PRO A 187 -26.62 -28.52 2.26
CA PRO A 187 -27.81 -28.36 3.10
C PRO A 187 -27.63 -27.37 4.26
N GLN A 188 -26.49 -27.44 4.97
CA GLN A 188 -26.14 -26.53 6.07
C GLN A 188 -26.03 -25.07 5.61
N GLN A 189 -25.38 -24.82 4.46
CA GLN A 189 -25.26 -23.47 3.89
C GLN A 189 -26.62 -22.90 3.48
N ARG A 190 -27.49 -23.75 2.90
CA ARG A 190 -28.85 -23.36 2.51
C ARG A 190 -29.69 -22.99 3.73
N GLU A 191 -29.58 -23.73 4.83
CA GLU A 191 -30.34 -23.48 6.05
C GLU A 191 -29.94 -22.16 6.72
N VAL A 192 -28.64 -21.85 6.79
CA VAL A 192 -28.13 -20.56 7.31
C VAL A 192 -28.55 -19.39 6.42
N LEU A 193 -28.50 -19.54 5.10
CA LEU A 193 -28.97 -18.50 4.19
C LEU A 193 -30.50 -18.29 4.27
N ALA A 194 -31.27 -19.37 4.43
CA ALA A 194 -32.72 -19.32 4.56
C ALA A 194 -33.19 -18.68 5.87
N SER A 195 -32.52 -18.94 6.99
CA SER A 195 -32.84 -18.30 8.27
C SER A 195 -32.61 -16.79 8.19
N ARG A 196 -31.51 -16.34 7.59
CA ARG A 196 -31.17 -14.92 7.45
C ARG A 196 -32.03 -14.14 6.46
N LEU A 197 -32.42 -14.75 5.34
CA LEU A 197 -33.33 -14.12 4.38
C LEU A 197 -34.74 -13.86 4.96
N ARG A 198 -35.15 -14.63 5.98
CA ARG A 198 -36.43 -14.46 6.68
C ARG A 198 -36.39 -13.35 7.74
N GLU A 199 -35.21 -12.94 8.22
CA GLU A 199 -35.07 -12.04 9.36
C GLU A 199 -35.06 -10.53 9.02
N LEU A 200 -35.03 -10.08 7.75
CA LEU A 200 -34.72 -8.67 7.43
C LEU A 200 -35.49 -8.06 6.23
N PRO A 201 -36.34 -7.02 6.42
CA PRO A 201 -36.78 -6.11 5.36
C PRO A 201 -35.91 -4.84 5.32
N GLY A 202 -35.26 -4.51 4.19
CA GLY A 202 -34.56 -3.22 4.01
C GLY A 202 -33.28 -3.21 3.16
N ASN A 203 -32.70 -1.99 3.04
CA ASN A 203 -31.53 -1.62 2.20
C ASN A 203 -30.23 -2.32 2.66
N ARG A 204 -29.45 -2.86 1.73
CA ARG A 204 -28.45 -3.91 1.98
C ARG A 204 -26.99 -3.44 1.82
N PRO A 205 -26.05 -3.91 2.67
CA PRO A 205 -24.62 -3.89 2.35
C PRO A 205 -24.30 -4.91 1.24
N VAL A 206 -23.37 -4.54 0.35
CA VAL A 206 -23.03 -5.26 -0.91
C VAL A 206 -22.24 -6.56 -0.68
N VAL A 207 -21.63 -6.73 0.50
CA VAL A 207 -20.90 -7.95 0.88
C VAL A 207 -21.20 -8.28 2.34
N GLN A 208 -21.49 -9.54 2.64
CA GLN A 208 -21.78 -10.03 3.99
C GLN A 208 -20.92 -11.24 4.37
N ARG A 209 -20.54 -11.33 5.65
CA ARG A 209 -19.79 -12.45 6.23
C ARG A 209 -20.72 -13.32 7.07
N LEU A 210 -20.72 -14.62 6.82
CA LEU A 210 -21.50 -15.61 7.56
C LEU A 210 -20.57 -16.65 8.18
N ALA A 211 -20.64 -16.80 9.50
CA ALA A 211 -19.94 -17.87 10.21
C ALA A 211 -20.75 -19.17 10.13
N LEU A 212 -20.09 -20.26 9.75
CA LEU A 212 -20.60 -21.63 9.75
C LEU A 212 -19.71 -22.49 10.66
N ASP A 213 -20.22 -23.62 11.14
CA ASP A 213 -19.44 -24.58 11.94
C ASP A 213 -18.22 -25.16 11.19
N SER A 214 -18.15 -24.99 9.87
CA SER A 214 -17.07 -25.43 8.99
C SER A 214 -16.15 -24.29 8.49
N GLY A 215 -16.36 -23.05 8.92
CA GLY A 215 -15.59 -21.88 8.49
C GLY A 215 -16.45 -20.66 8.13
N GLU A 216 -15.90 -19.70 7.38
CA GLU A 216 -16.61 -18.48 6.99
C GLU A 216 -17.02 -18.49 5.50
N VAL A 217 -18.21 -17.96 5.21
CA VAL A 217 -18.73 -17.77 3.85
C VAL A 217 -19.00 -16.28 3.61
N LEU A 218 -18.56 -15.78 2.46
CA LEU A 218 -18.87 -14.44 1.96
C LEU A 218 -20.02 -14.51 0.95
N VAL A 219 -21.02 -13.64 1.08
CA VAL A 219 -22.18 -13.54 0.18
C VAL A 219 -22.31 -12.13 -0.35
#